data_AF-A0A6G8AYE1-F1
#
_entry.id   AF-A0A6G8AYE1-F1
#
_cell.length_a   1.000
_cell.length_b   1.000
_cell.length_c   1.000
_cell.angle_alpha   90.00
_cell.angle_beta   90.00
_cell.angle_gamma   90.00
#
_symmetry.space_group_name_H-M   'P 1'
#
loop_
_entity.id
_entity.type
_entity.pdbx_description
1 polymer ?
#
loop_
_entity_poly.entity_id
_entity_poly.type
_entity_poly.pdbx_seq_one_letter_code
_entity_poly.pdbx_strand_id
1 'polypeptide(L)' 'MKGLIKAIDKLAEAIITAKVNSPWLNQKQAAAYLRMSINSFKDIQFKSHSLYEEGVAIERWNRNELDQEMLKR' A
#
# COMPACT_ATOMS: atom_id res chain seq x y z
N MET A 1 17.77 13.12 -25.53
CA MET A 1 17.22 11.74 -25.41
C MET A 1 17.92 10.87 -24.36
N LYS A 2 19.26 10.78 -24.31
CA LYS A 2 19.96 9.89 -23.34
C LYS A 2 19.74 10.20 -21.84
N GLY A 3 19.55 11.47 -21.48
CA GLY A 3 19.33 11.87 -20.08
C GLY A 3 17.97 11.44 -19.51
N LEU A 4 16.93 11.43 -20.35
CA LEU A 4 15.56 11.02 -19.98
C LEU A 4 15.49 9.52 -19.72
N ILE A 5 16.10 8.71 -20.59
CA ILE A 5 16.19 7.25 -20.43
C ILE A 5 16.88 6.91 -19.11
N LYS A 6 18.03 7.55 -18.82
CA LYS A 6 18.78 7.32 -17.58
C LYS A 6 18.02 7.74 -16.32
N ALA A 7 17.15 8.75 -16.42
CA ALA A 7 16.29 9.14 -15.31
C ALA A 7 15.16 8.12 -15.07
N ILE A 8 14.58 7.58 -16.15
CA ILE A 8 13.58 6.51 -16.09
C ILE A 8 14.18 5.23 -15.50
N ASP A 9 15.38 4.85 -15.93
CA ASP A 9 16.07 3.66 -15.40
C ASP A 9 16.35 3.78 -13.90
N LYS A 10 16.81 4.95 -13.44
CA LYS A 10 17.01 5.22 -12.01
C LYS A 10 15.70 5.17 -11.21
N LEU A 11 14.60 5.66 -11.77
CA LEU A 11 13.29 5.57 -11.13
C LEU A 11 12.81 4.12 -11.07
N ALA A 12 13.01 3.34 -12.13
CA ALA A 12 12.66 1.93 -12.17
C ALA A 12 13.46 1.13 -11.13
N GLU A 13 14.78 1.34 -11.04
CA GLU A 13 15.63 0.75 -9.99
C GLU A 13 15.18 1.15 -8.59
N ALA A 14 14.87 2.43 -8.37
CA ALA A 14 14.37 2.91 -7.09
C ALA A 14 13.03 2.24 -6.70
N ILE A 15 12.12 2.04 -7.67
CA ILE A 15 10.84 1.35 -7.45
C ILE A 15 11.06 -0.14 -7.14
N ILE A 16 11.97 -0.80 -7.84
CA ILE A 16 12.31 -2.21 -7.60
C ILE A 16 12.91 -2.38 -6.20
N THR A 17 13.82 -1.49 -5.81
CA THR A 17 14.45 -1.51 -4.48
C THR A 17 13.45 -1.14 -3.38
N ALA A 18 12.54 -0.20 -3.64
CA ALA A 18 11.51 0.23 -2.71
C ALA A 18 10.41 -0.81 -2.47
N LYS A 19 10.22 -1.80 -3.37
CA LYS A 19 9.28 -2.91 -3.14
C LYS A 19 9.54 -3.65 -1.82
N VAL A 20 10.79 -3.70 -1.37
CA VAL A 20 11.18 -4.36 -0.11
C VAL A 20 10.63 -3.64 1.12
N ASN A 21 10.34 -2.33 1.03
CA ASN A 21 9.89 -1.49 2.16
C ASN A 21 8.59 -0.72 1.89
N SER A 22 7.78 -1.13 0.90
CA SER A 22 6.56 -0.36 0.57
C SER A 22 5.63 -0.25 1.78
N PRO A 23 5.18 0.96 2.17
CA PRO A 23 4.22 1.14 3.26
C PRO A 23 2.83 0.61 2.91
N TRP A 24 2.60 0.26 1.65
CA TRP A 24 1.32 -0.17 1.11
C TRP A 24 1.15 -1.68 1.18
N LEU A 25 0.18 -2.10 1.98
CA LEU A 25 -0.19 -3.49 2.22
C LEU A 25 -1.42 -3.87 1.38
N ASN A 26 -1.48 -5.13 0.95
CA ASN A 26 -2.74 -5.71 0.50
C ASN A 26 -3.62 -6.11 1.71
N GLN A 27 -4.86 -6.52 1.47
CA GLN A 27 -5.81 -6.83 2.54
C GLN A 27 -5.31 -7.90 3.52
N LYS A 28 -4.69 -8.97 3.02
CA LYS A 28 -4.14 -10.05 3.86
C LYS A 28 -2.98 -9.54 4.72
N GLN A 29 -2.11 -8.73 4.13
CA GLN A 29 -0.98 -8.12 4.82
C GLN A 29 -1.43 -7.12 5.88
N ALA A 30 -2.45 -6.30 5.59
CA ALA A 30 -3.02 -5.34 6.53
C ALA A 30 -3.68 -6.02 7.74
N ALA A 31 -4.50 -7.05 7.50
CA ALA A 31 -5.09 -7.85 8.57
C ALA A 31 -4.02 -8.54 9.44
N ALA A 32 -2.98 -9.10 8.81
CA ALA A 32 -1.85 -9.72 9.51
C ALA A 32 -1.04 -8.70 10.32
N TYR A 33 -0.82 -7.50 9.76
CA TYR A 33 -0.12 -6.40 10.44
C TYR A 33 -0.83 -5.99 11.74
N LEU A 34 -2.16 -5.90 11.70
CA LEU A 34 -2.99 -5.60 12.86
C LEU A 34 -3.32 -6.82 13.75
N ARG A 35 -2.73 -7.99 13.47
CA ARG A 35 -2.93 -9.26 14.20
C ARG A 35 -4.40 -9.65 14.36
N MET A 36 -5.21 -9.46 13.32
CA MET A 36 -6.64 -9.78 13.32
C MET A 36 -7.03 -10.69 12.16
N SER A 37 -8.22 -11.29 12.26
CA SER A 37 -8.78 -12.08 11.17
C SER A 37 -9.16 -11.17 9.99
N ILE A 38 -9.14 -11.71 8.76
CA ILE A 38 -9.56 -10.97 7.57
C ILE A 38 -11.02 -10.51 7.68
N ASN A 39 -11.88 -11.31 8.31
CA ASN A 39 -13.29 -10.97 8.49
C ASN A 39 -13.43 -9.76 9.42
N SER A 40 -12.77 -9.80 10.58
CA SER A 40 -12.74 -8.66 11.51
C SER A 40 -12.17 -7.41 10.85
N PHE A 41 -11.12 -7.55 10.04
CA PHE A 41 -10.54 -6.43 9.30
C PHE A 41 -11.53 -5.79 8.31
N LYS A 42 -12.34 -6.61 7.61
CA LYS A 42 -13.38 -6.14 6.71
C LYS A 42 -14.51 -5.41 7.45
N ASP A 43 -14.88 -5.90 8.63
CA ASP A 43 -15.97 -5.31 9.42
C ASP A 43 -15.61 -3.92 9.96
N ILE A 44 -14.33 -3.66 10.23
CA ILE A 44 -13.86 -2.39 10.82
C ILE A 44 -13.78 -1.25 9.78
N GLN A 45 -13.77 -1.58 8.47
CA GLN A 45 -13.71 -0.62 7.35
C GLN A 45 -12.54 0.38 7.45
N PHE A 46 -11.32 -0.11 7.64
CA PHE A 46 -10.11 0.73 7.60
C PHE A 46 -9.97 1.47 6.27
N LYS A 47 -9.45 2.71 6.31
CA LYS A 47 -9.26 3.53 5.12
C LYS A 47 -8.39 2.80 4.09
N SER A 48 -8.97 2.56 2.92
CA SER A 48 -8.30 1.96 1.79
C SER A 48 -8.05 2.98 0.69
N HIS A 49 -7.03 2.71 -0.14
CA HIS A 49 -6.71 3.49 -1.32
C HIS A 49 -6.78 2.57 -2.53
N SER A 50 -7.53 2.98 -3.53
CA SER A 50 -7.62 2.28 -4.80
C SER A 50 -7.48 3.26 -5.96
N LEU A 51 -7.00 2.74 -7.08
CA LEU A 51 -6.96 3.46 -8.35
C LEU A 51 -8.13 3.01 -9.24
N TYR A 52 -9.29 2.75 -8.63
CA TYR A 52 -10.45 2.23 -9.34
C TYR A 52 -10.94 3.19 -10.44
N GLU A 53 -10.86 4.50 -10.18
CA GLU A 53 -11.18 5.56 -11.14
C GLU A 53 -10.26 5.53 -12.38
N GLU A 54 -9.05 4.99 -12.24
CA GLU A 54 -8.06 4.82 -13.32
C GLU A 54 -8.13 3.40 -13.93
N GLY A 55 -9.19 2.64 -13.65
CA GLY A 55 -9.40 1.28 -14.17
C GLY A 55 -8.58 0.20 -13.47
N VAL A 56 -7.89 0.52 -12.37
CA VAL A 56 -7.03 -0.42 -11.65
C VAL A 56 -7.76 -0.91 -10.39
N ALA A 57 -8.26 -2.14 -10.45
CA ALA A 57 -8.93 -2.83 -9.34
C ALA A 57 -7.94 -3.37 -8.28
N ILE A 58 -7.04 -2.51 -7.80
CA ILE A 58 -6.10 -2.85 -6.72
C ILE A 58 -6.38 -1.92 -5.55
N GLU A 59 -6.80 -2.53 -4.44
CA GLU A 59 -7.00 -1.86 -3.17
C GLU A 59 -5.79 -2.11 -2.25
N ARG A 60 -5.30 -1.03 -1.62
CA ARG A 60 -4.13 -1.04 -0.74
C ARG A 60 -4.42 -0.25 0.53
N TRP A 61 -3.74 -0.62 1.61
CA TRP A 61 -3.79 0.05 2.91
C TRP A 61 -2.41 0.55 3.30
N ASN A 62 -2.31 1.75 3.85
CA ASN A 62 -1.03 2.31 4.29
C ASN A 62 -0.76 1.94 5.75
N ARG A 63 0.45 1.43 6.07
CA ARG A 63 0.85 1.10 7.45
C ARG A 63 0.66 2.26 8.43
N ASN A 64 1.11 3.47 8.06
CA ASN A 64 1.04 4.62 8.96
C ASN A 64 -0.41 5.06 9.24
N GLU A 65 -1.30 4.93 8.25
CA GLU A 65 -2.73 5.25 8.43
C GLU A 65 -3.41 4.21 9.32
N LEU A 66 -3.09 2.92 9.15
CA LEU A 66 -3.59 1.86 10.03
C LEU A 66 -3.16 2.10 11.48
N ASP A 67 -1.90 2.47 11.72
CA ASP A 67 -1.41 2.80 13.08
C ASP A 67 -2.14 4.01 13.67
N GLN A 68 -2.37 5.06 12.87
CA GLN A 68 -3.12 6.23 13.32
C GLN A 68 -4.58 5.92 13.65
N GLU A 69 -5.24 5.07 12.88
CA GLU A 69 -6.62 4.66 13.16
C GLU A 69 -6.72 3.81 14.42
N MET A 70 -5.74 2.94 14.68
CA MET A 70 -5.70 2.14 15.90
C MET A 70 -5.40 2.97 17.14
N LEU A 71 -4.60 4.04 17.02
CA LEU A 71 -4.33 4.96 18.13
C LEU A 71 -5.52 5.86 18.49
N LYS A 72 -6.44 6.09 17.54
CA LYS A 72 -7.63 6.93 17.74
C LYS A 72 -8.84 6.18 18.31
N ARG A 73 -8.80 4.85 18.32
CA ARG A 73 -9.87 3.98 18.84
C ARG A 73 -9.58 3.58 20.27
#